data_AF-A0A955PGL1-F1
#
_entry.id   AF-A0A955PGL1-F1
#
_cell.length_a   1.000
_cell.length_b   1.000
_cell.length_c   1.000
_cell.angle_alpha   90.00
_cell.angle_beta   90.00
_cell.angle_gamma   90.00
#
_symmetry.space_group_name_H-M   'P 1'
#
loop_
_entity.id
_entity.type
_entity.pdbx_description
1 polymer ?
#
loop_
_entity_poly.entity_id
_entity_poly.type
_entity_poly.pdbx_seq_one_letter_code
_entity_poly.pdbx_strand_id
1 'polypeptide(L)'
;MSLQSIRKKVSGVAYRFTPTRLAIQRIALDDRFLYSAVSGHLFYKRISASQDLSRKLASEIVNRGLLPKLTESRLFVESISQEDPIVSAVSENPRVWQSWVENGKAVSFLQNDPSLISRIATNQSIISSILKTPSSQTAMFENSDTISRIASDTELLDRIVNDPEIFRGMLGNQHLIARLLRETHFAEQTFILASNQIIKNPSFLSRFLHTREAISAISSDAEILREVIANPNSIKNLEPDQLSP
;
A
#
# COMPACT_ATOMS: atom_id res chain seq x y z
N MET A 1 -46.44 8.04 25.36
CA MET A 1 -45.23 8.89 25.53
C MET A 1 -45.01 9.65 24.23
N SER A 2 -44.93 10.98 24.24
CA SER A 2 -44.78 11.77 23.01
C SER A 2 -43.31 11.88 22.57
N LEU A 3 -43.06 12.05 21.28
CA LEU A 3 -41.72 12.19 20.69
C LEU A 3 -40.90 13.34 21.33
N GLN A 4 -41.57 14.37 21.84
CA GLN A 4 -40.92 15.44 22.60
C GLN A 4 -40.38 14.98 23.97
N SER A 5 -41.04 14.02 24.63
CA SER A 5 -40.58 13.44 25.90
C SER A 5 -39.30 12.60 25.72
N ILE A 6 -39.15 11.95 24.57
CA ILE A 6 -37.95 11.18 24.21
C ILE A 6 -36.80 12.15 23.86
N ARG A 7 -37.08 13.21 23.09
CA ARG A 7 -36.07 14.21 22.70
C ARG A 7 -35.47 14.96 23.91
N LYS A 8 -36.28 15.27 24.92
CA LYS A 8 -35.82 15.92 26.18
C LYS A 8 -34.98 14.98 27.07
N LYS A 9 -35.29 13.68 27.09
CA LYS A 9 -34.47 12.67 27.79
C LYS A 9 -33.13 12.44 27.09
N VAL A 10 -33.08 12.60 25.76
CA VAL A 10 -31.84 12.48 24.99
C VAL A 10 -30.98 13.74 25.09
N SER A 11 -31.58 14.94 25.17
CA SER A 11 -30.83 16.20 25.29
C SER A 11 -30.28 16.47 26.69
N GLY A 12 -30.89 15.91 27.74
CA GLY A 12 -30.46 16.07 29.14
C GLY A 12 -29.36 15.10 29.61
N VAL A 13 -28.96 14.13 28.78
CA VAL A 13 -27.90 13.14 29.09
C VAL A 13 -26.57 13.52 28.40
N ALA A 14 -26.44 14.77 28.00
CA ALA A 14 -25.18 15.31 27.51
C ALA A 14 -24.18 15.41 28.68
N TYR A 15 -23.07 14.68 28.56
CA TYR A 15 -21.78 14.90 29.26
C TYR A 15 -21.57 14.40 30.70
N ARG A 16 -22.22 13.32 31.15
CA ARG A 16 -21.65 12.51 32.26
C ARG A 16 -21.70 11.04 31.92
N PHE A 17 -20.73 10.65 31.14
CA PHE A 17 -20.59 9.33 30.57
C PHE A 17 -19.45 8.66 31.34
N THR A 18 -19.76 7.71 32.23
CA THR A 18 -18.92 6.53 32.48
C THR A 18 -19.22 5.58 31.30
N PRO A 19 -18.55 5.73 30.13
CA PRO A 19 -19.23 5.53 28.85
C PRO A 19 -18.97 4.22 28.14
N THR A 20 -17.90 3.50 28.44
CA THR A 20 -17.34 2.65 27.40
C THR A 20 -18.10 1.33 27.27
N ARG A 21 -18.48 0.69 28.39
CA ARG A 21 -19.11 -0.65 28.36
C ARG A 21 -20.58 -0.64 27.88
N LEU A 22 -21.39 0.30 28.36
CA LEU A 22 -22.81 0.42 27.98
C LEU A 22 -22.99 0.97 26.56
N ALA A 23 -22.11 1.86 26.11
CA ALA A 23 -22.12 2.31 24.72
C ALA A 23 -21.74 1.16 23.78
N ILE A 24 -20.74 0.33 24.15
CA ILE A 24 -20.36 -0.86 23.36
C ILE A 24 -21.48 -1.90 23.32
N GLN A 25 -22.17 -2.17 24.44
CA GLN A 25 -23.33 -3.08 24.42
C GLN A 25 -24.44 -2.58 23.49
N ARG A 26 -24.69 -1.27 23.43
CA ARG A 26 -25.69 -0.69 22.51
C ARG A 26 -25.22 -0.65 21.06
N ILE A 27 -23.93 -0.44 20.85
CA ILE A 27 -23.26 -0.50 19.55
C ILE A 27 -23.35 -1.91 18.97
N ALA A 28 -23.09 -2.93 19.78
CA ALA A 28 -23.21 -4.33 19.40
C ALA A 28 -24.66 -4.81 19.22
N LEU A 29 -25.67 -3.94 19.22
CA LEU A 29 -27.08 -4.34 19.04
C LEU A 29 -27.74 -3.72 17.80
N ASP A 30 -27.21 -2.63 17.23
CA ASP A 30 -27.81 -1.95 16.07
C ASP A 30 -26.71 -1.42 15.13
N ASP A 31 -26.68 -1.91 13.89
CA ASP A 31 -25.72 -1.50 12.86
C ASP A 31 -25.75 0.00 12.56
N ARG A 32 -26.93 0.66 12.63
CA ARG A 32 -27.03 2.11 12.41
C ARG A 32 -26.42 2.88 13.57
N PHE A 33 -26.59 2.38 14.80
CA PHE A 33 -25.97 2.99 15.97
C PHE A 33 -24.47 2.72 16.00
N LEU A 34 -24.02 1.51 15.62
CA LEU A 34 -22.62 1.16 15.47
C LEU A 34 -21.94 2.05 14.42
N TYR A 35 -22.55 2.18 13.24
CA TYR A 35 -22.05 3.06 12.19
C TYR A 35 -21.99 4.52 12.64
N SER A 36 -23.07 5.05 13.25
CA SER A 36 -23.09 6.43 13.74
C SER A 36 -22.06 6.67 14.85
N ALA A 37 -21.84 5.70 15.73
CA ALA A 37 -20.89 5.81 16.83
C ALA A 37 -19.44 5.73 16.32
N VAL A 38 -19.15 4.79 15.43
CA VAL A 38 -17.81 4.57 14.86
C VAL A 38 -17.43 5.62 13.83
N SER A 39 -18.39 6.17 13.09
CA SER A 39 -18.17 7.36 12.23
C SER A 39 -17.92 8.64 13.03
N GLY A 40 -18.23 8.64 14.34
CA GLY A 40 -17.89 9.72 15.25
C GLY A 40 -16.44 9.65 15.72
N HIS A 41 -15.56 10.47 15.14
CA HIS A 41 -14.11 10.52 15.44
C HIS A 41 -13.75 10.50 16.93
N LEU A 42 -14.40 11.35 17.74
CA LEU A 42 -14.12 11.45 19.19
C LEU A 42 -14.56 10.21 19.97
N PHE A 43 -15.60 9.54 19.50
CA PHE A 43 -16.10 8.34 20.13
C PHE A 43 -15.21 7.15 19.80
N TYR A 44 -14.81 6.99 18.54
CA TYR A 44 -13.84 5.98 18.12
C TYR A 44 -12.52 6.12 18.87
N LYS A 45 -11.93 7.33 18.91
CA LYS A 45 -10.67 7.60 19.64
C LYS A 45 -10.70 7.19 21.11
N ARG A 46 -11.86 7.31 21.77
CA ARG A 46 -12.01 6.88 23.17
C ARG A 46 -12.08 5.36 23.31
N ILE A 47 -12.65 4.65 22.35
CA ILE A 47 -12.66 3.19 22.34
C ILE A 47 -11.28 2.64 22.00
N SER A 48 -10.64 3.20 20.96
CA SER A 48 -9.33 2.73 20.50
C SER A 48 -8.22 2.94 21.54
N ALA A 49 -8.38 3.87 22.48
CA ALA A 49 -7.49 4.04 23.63
C ALA A 49 -7.46 2.83 24.59
N SER A 50 -8.40 1.88 24.50
CA SER A 50 -8.38 0.64 25.27
C SER A 50 -8.16 -0.56 24.35
N GLN A 51 -7.08 -1.29 24.57
CA GLN A 51 -6.68 -2.42 23.72
C GLN A 51 -7.77 -3.51 23.65
N ASP A 52 -8.37 -3.87 24.78
CA ASP A 52 -9.43 -4.89 24.83
C ASP A 52 -10.74 -4.44 24.16
N LEU A 53 -11.10 -3.16 24.34
CA LEU A 53 -12.32 -2.63 23.74
C LEU A 53 -12.15 -2.44 22.23
N SER A 54 -10.96 -2.03 21.79
CA SER A 54 -10.62 -1.91 20.38
C SER A 54 -10.69 -3.27 19.66
N ARG A 55 -10.10 -4.32 20.25
CA ARG A 55 -10.19 -5.69 19.70
C ARG A 55 -11.64 -6.19 19.57
N LYS A 56 -12.45 -5.99 20.61
CA LYS A 56 -13.87 -6.39 20.59
C LYS A 56 -14.65 -5.63 19.52
N LEU A 57 -14.45 -4.31 19.44
CA LEU A 57 -15.09 -3.49 18.41
C LEU A 57 -14.68 -3.92 17.01
N ALA A 58 -13.39 -4.14 16.76
CA ALA A 58 -12.89 -4.62 15.48
C ALA A 58 -13.52 -5.97 15.10
N SER A 59 -13.60 -6.92 16.04
CA SER A 59 -14.26 -8.21 15.80
C SER A 59 -15.74 -8.05 15.43
N GLU A 60 -16.47 -7.14 16.09
CA GLU A 60 -17.88 -6.90 15.79
C GLU A 60 -18.07 -6.26 14.42
N ILE A 61 -17.21 -5.29 14.07
CA ILE A 61 -17.22 -4.64 12.75
C ILE A 61 -16.97 -5.66 11.63
N VAL A 62 -16.01 -6.56 11.84
CA VAL A 62 -15.68 -7.63 10.89
C VAL A 62 -16.83 -8.62 10.77
N ASN A 63 -17.33 -9.15 11.89
CA ASN A 63 -18.40 -10.15 11.92
C ASN A 63 -19.69 -9.65 11.25
N ARG A 64 -19.96 -8.34 11.33
CA ARG A 64 -21.13 -7.71 10.70
C ARG A 64 -20.89 -7.26 9.27
N GLY A 65 -19.67 -7.41 8.73
CA GLY A 65 -19.33 -6.96 7.39
C GLY A 65 -19.44 -5.45 7.20
N LEU A 66 -19.24 -4.67 8.28
CA LEU A 66 -19.38 -3.21 8.26
C LEU A 66 -18.12 -2.48 7.79
N LEU A 67 -17.01 -3.21 7.61
CA LEU A 67 -15.73 -2.68 7.13
C LEU A 67 -15.88 -1.79 5.89
N PRO A 68 -16.43 -2.25 4.74
CA PRO A 68 -16.50 -1.42 3.54
C PRO A 68 -17.21 -0.07 3.77
N LYS A 69 -18.37 -0.11 4.43
CA LYS A 69 -19.16 1.09 4.74
C LYS A 69 -18.41 2.06 5.64
N LEU A 70 -17.76 1.56 6.70
CA LEU A 70 -17.02 2.42 7.63
C LEU A 70 -15.82 3.08 6.94
N THR A 71 -15.14 2.33 6.08
CA THR A 71 -13.98 2.82 5.31
C THR A 71 -14.33 3.77 4.18
N GLU A 72 -15.62 3.99 3.88
CA GLU A 72 -16.05 5.10 3.03
C GLU A 72 -15.87 6.46 3.73
N SER A 73 -16.01 6.49 5.06
CA SER A 73 -15.85 7.70 5.87
C SER A 73 -14.38 8.09 5.98
N ARG A 74 -14.04 9.24 5.39
CA ARG A 74 -12.69 9.83 5.49
C ARG A 74 -12.25 10.01 6.95
N LEU A 75 -13.14 10.50 7.81
CA LEU A 75 -12.85 10.73 9.23
C LEU A 75 -12.53 9.43 9.95
N PHE A 76 -13.20 8.33 9.61
CA PHE A 76 -12.89 7.02 10.19
C PHE A 76 -11.50 6.55 9.75
N VAL A 77 -11.19 6.62 8.46
CA VAL A 77 -9.87 6.24 7.91
C VAL A 77 -8.73 7.09 8.49
N GLU A 78 -8.96 8.38 8.74
CA GLU A 78 -7.99 9.27 9.40
C GLU A 78 -7.88 9.02 10.93
N SER A 79 -8.83 8.29 11.53
CA SER A 79 -8.88 8.05 12.98
C SER A 79 -8.24 6.75 13.43
N ILE A 80 -8.08 5.78 12.52
CA ILE A 80 -7.47 4.49 12.80
C ILE A 80 -5.94 4.64 12.78
N SER A 81 -5.28 4.23 13.86
CA SER A 81 -3.81 4.22 13.94
C SER A 81 -3.24 2.92 13.37
N GLN A 82 -1.94 2.90 13.05
CA GLN A 82 -1.25 1.72 12.50
C GLN A 82 -1.39 0.46 13.40
N GLU A 83 -1.44 0.66 14.72
CA GLU A 83 -1.59 -0.42 15.71
C GLU A 83 -3.06 -0.84 15.96
N ASP A 84 -4.01 -0.19 15.31
CA ASP A 84 -5.43 -0.48 15.53
C ASP A 84 -5.77 -1.89 15.00
N PRO A 85 -6.41 -2.76 15.82
CA PRO A 85 -6.89 -4.06 15.37
C PRO A 85 -7.70 -4.02 14.06
N ILE A 86 -8.40 -2.92 13.78
CA ILE A 86 -9.17 -2.77 12.54
C ILE A 86 -8.29 -2.63 11.30
N VAL A 87 -7.06 -2.11 11.42
CA VAL A 87 -6.12 -1.96 10.29
C VAL A 87 -5.72 -3.33 9.73
N SER A 88 -5.57 -4.34 10.60
CA SER A 88 -5.30 -5.72 10.14
C SER A 88 -6.49 -6.24 9.32
N ALA A 89 -7.71 -6.06 9.82
CA ALA A 89 -8.91 -6.49 9.13
C ALA A 89 -9.16 -5.73 7.81
N VAL A 90 -8.82 -4.43 7.75
CA VAL A 90 -8.84 -3.64 6.51
C VAL A 90 -7.80 -4.15 5.51
N SER A 91 -6.57 -4.41 5.97
CA SER A 91 -5.47 -4.91 5.13
C SER A 91 -5.82 -6.23 4.45
N GLU A 92 -6.56 -7.08 5.14
CA GLU A 92 -6.96 -8.40 4.66
C GLU A 92 -8.27 -8.40 3.86
N ASN A 93 -8.96 -7.25 3.72
CA ASN A 93 -10.27 -7.17 3.07
C ASN A 93 -10.18 -6.66 1.61
N PRO A 94 -10.31 -7.54 0.59
CA PRO A 94 -10.12 -7.14 -0.80
C PRO A 94 -11.17 -6.15 -1.29
N ARG A 95 -12.40 -6.20 -0.75
CA ARG A 95 -13.49 -5.30 -1.16
C ARG A 95 -13.22 -3.87 -0.74
N VAL A 96 -12.63 -3.67 0.45
CA VAL A 96 -12.23 -2.34 0.91
C VAL A 96 -11.17 -1.77 -0.02
N TRP A 97 -10.11 -2.56 -0.31
CA TRP A 97 -9.03 -2.14 -1.18
C TRP A 97 -9.47 -1.88 -2.61
N GLN A 98 -10.33 -2.72 -3.17
CA GLN A 98 -10.88 -2.50 -4.50
C GLN A 98 -11.64 -1.16 -4.57
N SER A 99 -12.54 -0.91 -3.61
CA SER A 99 -13.26 0.36 -3.52
C SER A 99 -12.32 1.55 -3.33
N TRP A 100 -11.26 1.39 -2.55
CA TRP A 100 -10.27 2.44 -2.31
C TRP A 100 -9.39 2.74 -3.52
N VAL A 101 -9.01 1.72 -4.29
CA VAL A 101 -8.29 1.91 -5.55
C VAL A 101 -9.19 2.66 -6.54
N GLU A 102 -10.43 2.19 -6.73
CA GLU A 102 -11.41 2.80 -7.64
C GLU A 102 -11.71 4.27 -7.29
N ASN A 103 -11.74 4.61 -6.00
CA ASN A 103 -12.04 5.97 -5.52
C ASN A 103 -10.79 6.78 -5.11
N GLY A 104 -9.57 6.30 -5.42
CA GLY A 104 -8.32 7.03 -5.15
C GLY A 104 -7.94 7.19 -3.66
N LYS A 105 -8.57 6.44 -2.75
CA LYS A 105 -8.29 6.45 -1.30
C LYS A 105 -7.15 5.52 -0.88
N ALA A 106 -6.80 4.54 -1.72
CA ALA A 106 -5.74 3.57 -1.42
C ALA A 106 -4.39 4.28 -1.17
N VAL A 107 -4.10 5.31 -1.96
CA VAL A 107 -2.87 6.10 -1.89
C VAL A 107 -2.67 6.76 -0.53
N SER A 108 -3.66 7.53 -0.07
CA SER A 108 -3.53 8.26 1.20
C SER A 108 -3.36 7.30 2.37
N PHE A 109 -3.98 6.12 2.31
CA PHE A 109 -3.82 5.11 3.34
C PHE A 109 -2.41 4.49 3.35
N LEU A 110 -1.88 4.13 2.19
CA LEU A 110 -0.53 3.58 2.06
C LEU A 110 0.56 4.61 2.42
N GLN A 111 0.34 5.89 2.12
CA GLN A 111 1.27 6.96 2.50
C GLN A 111 1.32 7.17 4.02
N ASN A 112 0.18 7.03 4.70
CA ASN A 112 0.10 7.13 6.16
C ASN A 112 0.70 5.92 6.88
N ASP A 113 0.73 4.75 6.23
CA ASP A 113 1.30 3.53 6.80
C ASP A 113 1.93 2.61 5.73
N PRO A 114 3.21 2.85 5.37
CA PRO A 114 3.94 2.03 4.38
C PRO A 114 4.09 0.57 4.81
N SER A 115 4.21 0.35 6.12
CA SER A 115 3.39 -0.62 6.87
C SER A 115 2.71 -1.76 6.15
N LEU A 116 1.65 -1.34 5.48
CA LEU A 116 0.57 -2.17 5.01
C LEU A 116 0.91 -2.86 3.71
N ILE A 117 1.93 -2.39 2.99
CA ILE A 117 2.36 -2.97 1.72
C ILE A 117 2.73 -4.42 1.91
N SER A 118 3.53 -4.74 2.92
CA SER A 118 3.90 -6.11 3.24
C SER A 118 2.70 -6.97 3.62
N ARG A 119 1.65 -6.37 4.21
CA ARG A 119 0.41 -7.09 4.57
C ARG A 119 -0.42 -7.40 3.33
N ILE A 120 -0.61 -6.41 2.46
CA ILE A 120 -1.41 -6.56 1.24
C ILE A 120 -0.64 -7.26 0.10
N ALA A 121 0.70 -7.35 0.16
CA ALA A 121 1.54 -8.05 -0.81
C ALA A 121 1.12 -9.51 -1.03
N THR A 122 0.63 -10.14 0.04
CA THR A 122 0.09 -11.50 0.04
C THR A 122 -1.21 -11.63 -0.78
N ASN A 123 -1.92 -10.52 -1.02
CA ASN A 123 -3.14 -10.51 -1.80
C ASN A 123 -2.90 -9.97 -3.22
N GLN A 124 -2.76 -10.90 -4.16
CA GLN A 124 -2.39 -10.59 -5.54
C GLN A 124 -3.38 -9.64 -6.24
N SER A 125 -4.68 -9.79 -5.96
CA SER A 125 -5.72 -8.96 -6.60
C SER A 125 -5.66 -7.51 -6.14
N ILE A 126 -5.31 -7.28 -4.87
CA ILE A 126 -5.18 -5.94 -4.29
C ILE A 126 -3.96 -5.24 -4.90
N ILE A 127 -2.81 -5.91 -4.84
CA ILE A 127 -1.55 -5.41 -5.39
C ILE A 127 -1.69 -5.10 -6.88
N SER A 128 -2.27 -6.00 -7.68
CA SER A 128 -2.44 -5.77 -9.12
C SER A 128 -3.34 -4.56 -9.39
N SER A 129 -4.41 -4.38 -8.62
CA SER A 129 -5.30 -3.21 -8.75
C SER A 129 -4.59 -1.89 -8.43
N ILE A 130 -3.82 -1.87 -7.34
CA ILE A 130 -3.01 -0.71 -6.94
C ILE A 130 -1.98 -0.40 -8.02
N LEU A 131 -1.22 -1.42 -8.44
CA LEU A 131 -0.15 -1.30 -9.41
C LEU A 131 -0.64 -0.97 -10.82
N LYS A 132 -1.90 -1.19 -11.17
CA LYS A 132 -2.45 -0.80 -12.49
C LYS A 132 -3.03 0.63 -12.51
N THR A 133 -3.15 1.26 -11.34
CA THR A 133 -3.69 2.61 -11.21
C THR A 133 -2.55 3.63 -11.17
N PRO A 134 -2.37 4.53 -12.17
CA PRO A 134 -1.18 5.38 -12.27
C PRO A 134 -0.94 6.29 -11.05
N SER A 135 -1.99 6.89 -10.48
CA SER A 135 -1.87 7.70 -9.27
C SER A 135 -1.41 6.87 -8.05
N SER A 136 -1.80 5.60 -8.01
CA SER A 136 -1.39 4.66 -6.97
C SER A 136 0.03 4.16 -7.18
N GLN A 137 0.43 3.87 -8.42
CA GLN A 137 1.82 3.60 -8.78
C GLN A 137 2.73 4.73 -8.30
N THR A 138 2.45 5.98 -8.68
CA THR A 138 3.29 7.14 -8.31
C THR A 138 3.47 7.24 -6.80
N ALA A 139 2.39 7.19 -6.02
CA ALA A 139 2.49 7.33 -4.57
C ALA A 139 3.21 6.16 -3.90
N MET A 140 3.00 4.93 -4.39
CA MET A 140 3.70 3.76 -3.89
C MET A 140 5.21 3.89 -4.16
N PHE A 141 5.57 4.37 -5.35
CA PHE A 141 6.94 4.52 -5.83
C PHE A 141 7.64 5.83 -5.43
N GLU A 142 6.98 6.75 -4.74
CA GLU A 142 7.61 7.92 -4.13
C GLU A 142 8.03 7.65 -2.67
N ASN A 143 7.36 6.70 -2.01
CA ASN A 143 7.65 6.39 -0.62
C ASN A 143 8.85 5.45 -0.48
N SER A 144 9.78 5.92 0.34
CA SER A 144 11.01 5.25 0.75
C SER A 144 10.85 3.83 1.23
N ASP A 145 10.04 3.67 2.26
CA ASP A 145 9.94 2.43 3.00
C ASP A 145 9.13 1.42 2.19
N THR A 146 8.19 1.92 1.38
CA THR A 146 7.47 1.15 0.38
C THR A 146 8.41 0.50 -0.62
N ILE A 147 9.34 1.26 -1.18
CA ILE A 147 10.30 0.74 -2.15
C ILE A 147 11.16 -0.34 -1.52
N SER A 148 11.73 -0.11 -0.34
CA SER A 148 12.57 -1.12 0.33
C SER A 148 11.76 -2.40 0.65
N ARG A 149 10.47 -2.29 0.94
CA ARG A 149 9.56 -3.45 1.11
C ARG A 149 9.32 -4.20 -0.19
N ILE A 150 9.09 -3.49 -1.30
CA ILE A 150 8.92 -4.11 -2.62
C ILE A 150 10.22 -4.80 -3.05
N ALA A 151 11.36 -4.15 -2.84
CA ALA A 151 12.68 -4.67 -3.20
C ALA A 151 13.07 -5.92 -2.38
N SER A 152 12.59 -6.04 -1.15
CA SER A 152 12.85 -7.21 -0.28
C SER A 152 11.84 -8.34 -0.46
N ASP A 153 10.71 -8.11 -1.14
CA ASP A 153 9.70 -9.13 -1.44
C ASP A 153 9.90 -9.65 -2.87
N THR A 154 10.63 -10.76 -3.00
CA THR A 154 10.95 -11.38 -4.29
C THR A 154 9.71 -11.75 -5.09
N GLU A 155 8.65 -12.27 -4.46
CA GLU A 155 7.44 -12.69 -5.18
C GLU A 155 6.66 -11.47 -5.71
N LEU A 156 6.63 -10.38 -4.95
CA LEU A 156 6.04 -9.12 -5.41
C LEU A 156 6.87 -8.50 -6.55
N LEU A 157 8.20 -8.56 -6.42
CA LEU A 157 9.12 -8.07 -7.45
C LEU A 157 8.97 -8.83 -8.77
N ASP A 158 8.96 -10.17 -8.73
CA ASP A 158 8.71 -11.04 -9.88
C ASP A 158 7.42 -10.64 -10.60
N ARG A 159 6.36 -10.34 -9.85
CA ARG A 159 5.07 -9.94 -10.40
C ARG A 159 5.11 -8.57 -11.07
N ILE A 160 5.77 -7.59 -10.45
CA ILE A 160 5.95 -6.25 -11.02
C ILE A 160 6.72 -6.31 -12.33
N VAL A 161 7.78 -7.12 -12.36
CA VAL A 161 8.66 -7.27 -13.52
C VAL A 161 7.98 -8.01 -14.67
N ASN A 162 7.22 -9.06 -14.37
CA ASN A 162 6.59 -9.90 -15.37
C ASN A 162 5.26 -9.34 -15.92
N ASP A 163 4.67 -8.31 -15.29
CA ASP A 163 3.51 -7.58 -15.85
C ASP A 163 4.01 -6.40 -16.71
N PRO A 164 3.88 -6.44 -18.06
CA PRO A 164 4.46 -5.42 -18.93
C PRO A 164 3.92 -4.01 -18.71
N GLU A 165 2.65 -3.87 -18.32
CA GLU A 165 2.02 -2.55 -18.10
C GLU A 165 2.53 -1.93 -16.80
N ILE A 166 2.60 -2.73 -15.73
CA ILE A 166 3.16 -2.29 -14.45
C ILE A 166 4.63 -1.97 -14.61
N PHE A 167 5.40 -2.86 -15.26
CA PHE A 167 6.82 -2.66 -15.50
C PHE A 167 7.07 -1.40 -16.32
N ARG A 168 6.32 -1.17 -17.41
CA ARG A 168 6.43 0.07 -18.19
C ARG A 168 6.11 1.33 -17.37
N GLY A 169 5.10 1.28 -16.50
CA GLY A 169 4.79 2.36 -15.56
C GLY A 169 5.96 2.66 -14.61
N MET A 170 6.56 1.60 -14.06
CA MET A 170 7.78 1.69 -13.23
C MET A 170 8.93 2.33 -14.01
N LEU A 171 9.16 1.89 -15.24
CA LEU A 171 10.21 2.40 -16.13
C LEU A 171 10.00 3.87 -16.53
N GLY A 172 8.75 4.35 -16.54
CA GLY A 172 8.44 5.75 -16.79
C GLY A 172 8.87 6.69 -15.66
N ASN A 173 9.09 6.17 -14.45
CA ASN A 173 9.44 6.95 -13.27
C ASN A 173 10.95 6.93 -12.99
N GLN A 174 11.65 7.99 -13.41
CA GLN A 174 13.12 8.08 -13.30
C GLN A 174 13.62 8.09 -11.85
N HIS A 175 12.89 8.71 -10.93
CA HIS A 175 13.26 8.79 -9.52
C HIS A 175 13.15 7.43 -8.85
N LEU A 176 12.09 6.69 -9.17
CA LEU A 176 11.91 5.32 -8.73
C LEU A 176 13.04 4.43 -9.24
N ILE A 177 13.37 4.48 -10.53
CA ILE A 177 14.47 3.70 -11.11
C ILE A 177 15.78 3.99 -10.38
N ALA A 178 16.16 5.26 -10.25
CA ALA A 178 17.41 5.65 -9.59
C ALA A 178 17.49 5.16 -8.14
N ARG A 179 16.34 5.05 -7.47
CA ARG A 179 16.23 4.57 -6.10
C ARG A 179 16.29 3.06 -6.01
N LEU A 180 15.55 2.37 -6.86
CA LEU A 180 15.54 0.91 -6.96
C LEU A 180 16.91 0.34 -7.30
N LEU A 181 17.70 1.03 -8.13
CA LEU A 181 19.07 0.61 -8.43
C LEU A 181 20.04 0.75 -7.26
N ARG A 182 19.73 1.58 -6.25
CA ARG A 182 20.51 1.66 -5.00
C ARG A 182 20.19 0.54 -4.03
N GLU A 183 19.02 -0.08 -4.17
CA GLU A 183 18.67 -1.29 -3.43
C GLU A 183 19.36 -2.47 -4.13
N THR A 184 20.51 -2.89 -3.59
CA THR A 184 21.42 -3.88 -4.21
C THR A 184 20.69 -5.15 -4.67
N HIS A 185 19.76 -5.65 -3.85
CA HIS A 185 18.95 -6.83 -4.17
C HIS A 185 17.99 -6.60 -5.35
N PHE A 186 17.46 -5.39 -5.52
CA PHE A 186 16.55 -5.09 -6.62
C PHE A 186 17.31 -5.02 -7.95
N ALA A 187 18.50 -4.43 -7.97
CA ALA A 187 19.31 -4.31 -9.18
C ALA A 187 19.68 -5.68 -9.77
N GLU A 188 20.11 -6.61 -8.92
CA GLU A 188 20.46 -7.98 -9.33
C GLU A 188 19.24 -8.75 -9.84
N GLN A 189 18.14 -8.77 -9.10
CA GLN A 189 16.97 -9.57 -9.45
C GLN A 189 16.18 -9.01 -10.62
N THR A 190 15.99 -7.70 -10.68
CA THR A 190 15.24 -7.07 -11.79
C THR A 190 15.95 -7.27 -13.12
N PHE A 191 17.27 -7.31 -13.13
CA PHE A 191 18.00 -7.53 -14.36
C PHE A 191 17.87 -8.96 -14.87
N ILE A 192 17.96 -9.95 -13.98
CA ILE A 192 17.76 -11.37 -14.33
C ILE A 192 16.34 -11.59 -14.86
N LEU A 193 15.33 -11.05 -14.17
CA LEU A 193 13.92 -11.29 -14.47
C LEU A 193 13.39 -10.44 -15.62
N ALA A 194 13.90 -9.21 -15.76
CA ALA A 194 13.41 -8.23 -16.72
C ALA A 194 14.36 -7.99 -17.90
N SER A 195 15.47 -8.73 -18.02
CA SER A 195 16.48 -8.58 -19.10
C SER A 195 15.85 -8.32 -20.46
N ASN A 196 14.90 -9.17 -20.85
CA ASN A 196 14.16 -9.04 -22.12
C ASN A 196 13.39 -7.72 -22.28
N GLN A 197 12.80 -7.18 -21.22
CA GLN A 197 12.06 -5.92 -21.23
C GLN A 197 13.02 -4.72 -21.14
N ILE A 198 14.06 -4.83 -20.30
CA ILE A 198 15.11 -3.84 -20.07
C ILE A 198 15.90 -3.58 -21.33
N ILE A 199 16.38 -4.64 -21.97
CA ILE A 199 17.19 -4.59 -23.19
C ILE A 199 16.37 -3.94 -24.31
N LYS A 200 15.07 -4.25 -24.41
CA LYS A 200 14.17 -3.62 -25.39
C LYS A 200 13.83 -2.16 -25.08
N ASN A 201 14.26 -1.60 -23.94
CA ASN A 201 14.05 -0.21 -23.56
C ASN A 201 15.39 0.57 -23.48
N PRO A 202 15.85 1.20 -24.58
CA PRO A 202 17.13 1.90 -24.66
C PRO A 202 17.38 2.94 -23.56
N SER A 203 16.35 3.71 -23.21
CA SER A 203 16.44 4.79 -22.22
C SER A 203 16.60 4.27 -20.80
N PHE A 204 16.05 3.09 -20.51
CA PHE A 204 16.25 2.44 -19.22
C PHE A 204 17.59 1.71 -19.18
N LEU A 205 17.90 0.94 -20.23
CA LEU A 205 19.16 0.21 -20.31
C LEU A 205 20.36 1.13 -20.11
N SER A 206 20.36 2.32 -20.73
CA SER A 206 21.43 3.29 -20.51
C SER A 206 21.55 3.70 -19.04
N ARG A 207 20.45 4.05 -18.36
CA ARG A 207 20.45 4.43 -16.94
C ARG A 207 20.82 3.28 -16.02
N PHE A 208 20.36 2.07 -16.34
CA PHE A 208 20.67 0.84 -15.62
C PHE A 208 22.19 0.63 -15.60
N LEU A 209 22.81 0.73 -16.77
CA LEU A 209 24.25 0.56 -16.96
C LEU A 209 25.14 1.61 -16.25
N HIS A 210 24.58 2.72 -15.73
CA HIS A 210 25.32 3.71 -14.94
C HIS A 210 25.49 3.33 -13.46
N THR A 211 25.03 2.14 -13.04
CA THR A 211 25.14 1.68 -11.65
C THR A 211 26.09 0.49 -11.55
N ARG A 212 26.93 0.47 -10.51
CA ARG A 212 27.92 -0.61 -10.32
C ARG A 212 27.24 -1.95 -10.08
N GLU A 213 26.13 -1.91 -9.35
CA GLU A 213 25.28 -3.05 -9.02
C GLU A 213 24.72 -3.68 -10.29
N ALA A 214 24.22 -2.86 -11.22
CA ALA A 214 23.81 -3.32 -12.54
C ALA A 214 24.97 -4.01 -13.25
N ILE A 215 26.11 -3.34 -13.43
CA ILE A 215 27.28 -3.89 -14.13
C ILE A 215 27.71 -5.23 -13.53
N SER A 216 27.72 -5.36 -12.20
CA SER A 216 28.02 -6.60 -11.49
C SER A 216 27.01 -7.71 -11.84
N ALA A 217 25.70 -7.40 -11.82
CA ALA A 217 24.65 -8.34 -12.18
C ALA A 217 24.76 -8.81 -13.64
N ILE A 218 25.01 -7.90 -14.58
CA ILE A 218 25.19 -8.25 -16.01
C ILE A 218 26.43 -9.12 -16.19
N SER A 219 27.53 -8.75 -15.55
CA SER A 219 28.82 -9.46 -15.71
C SER A 219 28.79 -10.87 -15.10
N SER A 220 27.85 -11.12 -14.19
CA SER A 220 27.64 -12.43 -13.56
C SER A 220 26.91 -13.43 -14.47
N ASP A 221 26.24 -12.96 -15.53
CA ASP A 221 25.49 -13.79 -16.48
C ASP A 221 25.99 -13.59 -17.91
N ALA A 222 26.65 -14.63 -18.45
CA ALA A 222 27.27 -14.58 -19.77
C ALA A 222 26.26 -14.48 -20.94
N GLU A 223 25.03 -14.97 -20.77
CA GLU A 223 23.99 -14.87 -21.79
C GLU A 223 23.44 -13.44 -21.83
N ILE A 224 23.15 -12.87 -20.66
CA ILE A 224 22.63 -11.50 -20.59
C ILE A 224 23.70 -10.48 -21.02
N LEU A 225 24.96 -10.68 -20.63
CA LEU A 225 26.07 -9.85 -21.10
C LEU A 225 26.15 -9.81 -22.63
N ARG A 226 25.96 -10.95 -23.31
CA ARG A 226 25.93 -11.02 -24.77
C ARG A 226 24.76 -10.25 -25.35
N GLU A 227 23.56 -10.38 -24.80
CA GLU A 227 22.38 -9.66 -25.29
C GLU A 227 22.51 -8.15 -25.11
N VAL A 228 23.08 -7.69 -23.99
CA VAL A 228 23.36 -6.28 -23.74
C VAL A 228 24.39 -5.74 -24.74
N ILE A 229 25.51 -6.44 -24.93
CA ILE A 229 26.55 -6.02 -25.89
C ILE A 229 26.01 -6.00 -27.32
N ALA A 230 25.17 -6.97 -27.69
CA ALA A 230 24.54 -7.04 -29.00
C ALA A 230 23.53 -5.91 -29.26
N ASN A 231 23.06 -5.23 -28.21
CA ASN A 231 22.14 -4.13 -28.35
C ASN A 231 22.89 -2.81 -28.64
N PRO A 232 22.65 -2.18 -29.82
CA PRO A 232 23.37 -1.00 -30.25
C PRO A 232 23.13 0.26 -29.39
N ASN A 233 22.12 0.24 -28.51
CA ASN A 233 21.83 1.34 -27.60
C ASN A 233 22.52 1.23 -26.24
N SER A 234 23.08 0.07 -25.89
CA SER A 234 23.75 -0.17 -24.60
C SER A 234 25.03 0.62 -24.44
N ILE A 235 25.78 0.78 -25.53
CA ILE A 235 27.14 1.35 -25.53
C ILE A 235 27.13 2.86 -25.81
N LYS A 236 26.07 3.39 -26.43
CA LYS A 236 26.01 4.80 -26.87
C LYS A 236 26.02 5.84 -25.73
N ASN A 237 25.77 5.42 -24.48
CA ASN A 237 25.61 6.31 -23.34
C ASN A 237 26.49 5.95 -22.14
N LEU A 238 27.43 4.99 -22.28
CA LEU A 238 28.39 4.68 -21.23
C LEU A 238 29.61 5.60 -21.37
N GLU A 239 29.88 6.44 -20.38
CA GLU A 239 31.10 7.25 -20.38
C GLU A 239 32.37 6.36 -20.26
N PRO A 240 33.49 6.71 -20.91
CA PRO A 240 34.72 5.91 -20.93
C PRO A 240 35.24 5.54 -19.53
N ASP A 241 34.99 6.40 -18.55
CA ASP A 241 35.45 6.32 -17.17
C ASP A 241 34.77 5.17 -16.39
N GLN A 242 33.67 4.63 -16.92
CA GLN A 242 32.88 3.54 -16.33
C GLN A 242 33.31 2.15 -16.83
N LEU A 243 34.22 2.07 -17.82
CA LEU A 243 34.71 0.83 -18.43
C LEU A 243 36.05 0.34 -17.86
N SER A 244 36.57 1.01 -16.82
CA SER A 244 37.81 0.57 -16.15
C SER A 244 37.50 -0.31 -14.93
N PRO A 245 38.25 -1.40 -14.71
CA PRO A 245 38.01 -2.37 -13.63
C PRO A 245 38.14 -1.78 -12.23
#